data_AF-A0A6G1WQQ1-F1
#
_entry.id   AF-A0A6G1WQQ1-F1
#
_cell.length_a   1.000
_cell.length_b   1.000
_cell.length_c   1.000
_cell.angle_alpha   90.00
_cell.angle_beta   90.00
_cell.angle_gamma   90.00
#
_symmetry.space_group_name_H-M   'P 1'
#
loop_
_entity.id
_entity.type
_entity.pdbx_description
1 polymer ?
#
loop_
_entity_poly.entity_id
_entity_poly.type
_entity_poly.pdbx_seq_one_letter_code
_entity_poly.pdbx_strand_id
1 'polypeptide(L)'
;MVKRKPHDPQRSLRAVVVDNPFYSRAHSGTAGNPKQISAVINTRQSAVIMLYSRGRLDPAQLAAANKFGALWETMGGKGAGAIDYGKEPVDGGQRSDPITERQLMAADELRRARRRLRDPDRYRLVCRICGEGYALHELGRSRRGKLAAANELRSCLDDLADLWGVATHRPNPHMRRAKKEE
;
A
#
# COMPACT_ATOMS: atom_id res chain seq x y z
N MET A 1 28.20 21.28 17.26
CA MET A 1 27.26 20.15 17.48
C MET A 1 25.83 20.68 17.38
N VAL A 2 25.08 20.34 16.32
CA VAL A 2 23.69 20.79 16.16
C VAL A 2 22.78 19.87 16.99
N LYS A 3 22.19 20.40 18.07
CA LYS A 3 21.18 19.68 18.86
C LYS A 3 19.98 19.33 17.97
N ARG A 4 19.72 18.04 17.77
CA ARG A 4 18.49 17.57 17.10
C ARG A 4 17.30 17.91 18.00
N LYS A 5 16.33 18.66 17.47
CA LYS A 5 15.06 18.95 18.14
C LYS A 5 14.35 17.63 18.52
N PRO A 6 13.77 17.50 19.72
CA PRO A 6 13.05 16.29 20.11
C PRO A 6 11.91 15.99 19.13
N HIS A 7 11.72 14.70 18.85
CA HIS A 7 10.75 14.21 17.88
C HIS A 7 9.34 14.30 18.45
N ASP A 8 8.52 15.18 17.88
CA ASP A 8 7.10 15.26 18.21
C ASP A 8 6.30 14.13 17.51
N PRO A 9 5.74 13.15 18.24
CA PRO A 9 4.90 12.09 17.68
C PRO A 9 3.56 12.61 17.14
N GLN A 10 3.05 13.76 17.63
CA GLN A 10 1.78 14.34 17.20
C GLN A 10 1.81 14.71 15.70
N ARG A 11 2.98 15.08 15.17
CA ARG A 11 3.15 15.55 13.79
C ARG A 11 2.93 14.48 12.71
N SER A 12 2.89 13.19 13.09
CA SER A 12 2.63 12.07 12.17
C SER A 12 1.20 11.55 12.19
N LEU A 13 0.39 12.01 13.13
CA LEU A 13 -1.01 11.64 13.27
C LEU A 13 -1.83 12.57 12.36
N ARG A 14 -2.58 12.00 11.41
CA ARG A 14 -3.58 12.76 10.65
C ARG A 14 -4.97 12.23 10.96
N ALA A 15 -5.89 13.14 11.22
CA ALA A 15 -7.31 12.83 11.20
C ALA A 15 -7.74 12.52 9.75
N VAL A 16 -8.42 11.40 9.55
CA VAL A 16 -9.03 10.98 8.29
C VAL A 16 -10.44 10.50 8.59
N VAL A 17 -11.38 10.91 7.74
CA VAL A 17 -12.76 10.41 7.80
C VAL A 17 -12.77 9.04 7.13
N VAL A 18 -13.15 8.01 7.88
CA VAL A 18 -13.29 6.63 7.41
C VAL A 18 -14.68 6.13 7.72
N ASP A 19 -15.14 5.14 6.94
CA ASP A 19 -16.39 4.46 7.23
C ASP A 19 -16.32 3.79 8.61
N ASN A 20 -17.40 3.90 9.37
CA ASN A 20 -17.49 3.33 10.70
C ASN A 20 -17.58 1.80 10.58
N PRO A 21 -16.58 1.02 11.05
CA PRO A 21 -16.63 -0.44 10.98
C PRO A 21 -17.74 -1.04 11.84
N PHE A 22 -18.24 -0.27 12.83
CA PHE A 22 -19.36 -0.65 13.69
C PHE A 22 -20.70 -0.11 13.19
N TYR A 23 -20.76 0.43 11.97
CA TYR A 23 -22.01 0.90 11.40
C TYR A 23 -23.01 -0.26 11.26
N SER A 24 -24.15 -0.15 11.94
CA SER A 24 -25.25 -1.09 11.81
C SER A 24 -26.46 -0.42 11.18
N ARG A 25 -27.01 -1.01 10.12
CA ARG A 25 -28.24 -0.50 9.49
C ARG A 25 -29.44 -0.52 10.43
N ALA A 26 -29.45 -1.44 11.40
CA ALA A 26 -30.51 -1.57 12.39
C ALA A 26 -30.61 -0.38 13.36
N HIS A 27 -29.55 0.43 13.48
CA HIS A 27 -29.51 1.61 14.34
C HIS A 27 -29.23 2.89 13.54
N SER A 28 -29.61 2.93 12.26
CA SER A 28 -29.36 4.09 11.41
C SER A 28 -30.12 5.32 11.93
N GLY A 29 -29.42 6.43 12.14
CA GLY A 29 -30.01 7.70 12.60
C GLY A 29 -29.75 8.01 14.08
N THR A 30 -29.25 7.06 14.86
CA THR A 30 -28.85 7.29 16.26
C THR A 30 -27.46 7.93 16.33
N ALA A 31 -27.27 8.91 17.23
CA ALA A 31 -26.01 9.65 17.37
C ALA A 31 -24.77 8.75 17.63
N GLY A 32 -24.95 7.58 18.24
CA GLY A 32 -23.90 6.59 18.49
C GLY A 32 -23.54 5.69 17.30
N ASN A 33 -24.22 5.82 16.16
CA ASN A 33 -24.03 4.96 14.98
C ASN A 33 -23.89 5.77 13.68
N PRO A 34 -22.92 6.70 13.60
CA PRO A 34 -22.66 7.45 12.38
C PRO A 34 -22.10 6.52 11.29
N LYS A 35 -22.38 6.84 10.02
CA LYS A 35 -21.82 6.10 8.87
C LYS A 35 -20.31 6.27 8.75
N GLN A 36 -19.78 7.41 9.21
CA GLN A 36 -18.37 7.75 9.14
C GLN A 36 -17.88 8.25 10.50
N ILE A 37 -16.65 7.90 10.84
CA ILE A 37 -15.96 8.36 12.04
C ILE A 37 -14.66 9.08 11.64
N SER A 38 -14.24 10.03 12.48
CA SER A 38 -12.89 10.58 12.39
C SER A 38 -11.91 9.61 13.04
N ALA A 39 -11.10 8.94 12.24
CA ALA A 39 -9.99 8.11 12.71
C ALA A 39 -8.68 8.90 12.65
N VAL A 40 -7.73 8.53 13.52
CA VAL A 40 -6.38 9.07 13.47
C VAL A 40 -5.46 8.01 12.89
N ILE A 41 -4.89 8.28 11.71
CA ILE A 41 -3.92 7.37 11.08
C ILE A 41 -2.50 7.86 11.31
N ASN A 42 -1.61 6.92 11.64
CA ASN A 42 -0.19 7.20 11.71
C ASN A 42 0.41 7.18 10.30
N THR A 43 0.56 8.37 9.71
CA THR A 43 1.14 8.53 8.38
C THR A 43 2.59 8.06 8.30
N ARG A 44 3.33 7.95 9.42
CA ARG A 44 4.69 7.40 9.43
C ARG A 44 4.73 5.88 9.29
N GLN A 45 3.64 5.17 9.58
CA GLN A 45 3.56 3.71 9.45
C GLN A 45 3.19 3.24 8.04
N SER A 46 2.91 4.14 7.11
CA SER A 46 2.77 3.78 5.70
C SER A 46 3.39 4.86 4.83
N ALA A 47 4.51 4.53 4.19
CA ALA A 47 5.14 5.44 3.23
C ALA A 47 4.17 5.87 2.12
N VAL A 48 3.22 5.00 1.74
CA VAL A 48 2.18 5.27 0.74
C VAL A 48 1.31 6.45 1.19
N ILE A 49 0.73 6.39 2.39
CA ILE A 49 -0.13 7.45 2.92
C ILE A 49 0.64 8.76 3.11
N MET A 50 1.89 8.69 3.59
CA MET A 50 2.73 9.87 3.73
C MET A 50 3.01 10.52 2.37
N LEU A 51 3.32 9.74 1.34
CA LEU A 51 3.56 10.26 0.00
C LEU A 51 2.28 10.84 -0.62
N TYR A 52 1.15 10.15 -0.50
CA TYR A 52 -0.15 10.63 -0.98
C TYR A 52 -0.56 11.95 -0.31
N SER A 53 -0.50 12.03 1.03
CA SER A 53 -0.85 13.25 1.78
C SER A 53 -0.01 14.48 1.43
N ARG A 54 1.17 14.27 0.83
CA ARG A 54 2.08 15.31 0.33
C ARG A 54 1.95 15.55 -1.18
N GLY A 55 0.94 14.99 -1.85
CA GLY A 55 0.73 15.11 -3.29
C GLY A 55 1.86 14.48 -4.12
N ARG A 56 2.56 13.48 -3.56
CA ARG A 56 3.62 12.74 -4.26
C ARG A 56 3.10 11.46 -4.90
N LEU A 57 1.94 10.96 -4.49
CA LEU A 57 1.19 9.95 -5.21
C LEU A 57 -0.12 10.55 -5.69
N ASP A 58 -0.59 10.12 -6.84
CA ASP A 58 -1.94 10.42 -7.33
C ASP A 58 -2.97 9.38 -6.83
N PRO A 59 -4.28 9.59 -7.06
CA PRO A 59 -5.31 8.65 -6.62
C PRO A 59 -5.21 7.26 -7.25
N ALA A 60 -4.73 7.13 -8.49
CA ALA A 60 -4.59 5.83 -9.15
C ALA A 60 -3.44 5.03 -8.55
N GLN A 61 -2.31 5.69 -8.26
CA GLN A 61 -1.17 5.11 -7.56
C GLN A 61 -1.55 4.68 -6.14
N LEU A 62 -2.35 5.48 -5.43
CA LEU A 62 -2.88 5.09 -4.12
C LEU A 62 -3.79 3.87 -4.22
N ALA A 63 -4.70 3.84 -5.21
CA ALA A 63 -5.60 2.71 -5.43
C ALA A 63 -4.82 1.42 -5.77
N ALA A 64 -3.78 1.52 -6.59
CA ALA A 64 -2.88 0.41 -6.89
C ALA A 64 -2.13 -0.07 -5.63
N ALA A 65 -1.60 0.85 -4.81
CA ALA A 65 -0.91 0.49 -3.58
C ALA A 65 -1.84 -0.25 -2.60
N ASN A 66 -3.06 0.25 -2.42
CA ASN A 66 -4.07 -0.37 -1.55
C ASN A 66 -4.49 -1.76 -2.08
N LYS A 67 -4.70 -1.88 -3.40
CA LYS A 67 -5.02 -3.17 -4.02
C LYS A 67 -3.89 -4.18 -3.83
N PHE A 68 -2.63 -3.75 -4.01
CA PHE A 68 -1.47 -4.60 -3.74
C PHE A 68 -1.44 -5.07 -2.28
N GLY A 69 -1.62 -4.15 -1.33
CA GLY A 69 -1.67 -4.46 0.11
C GLY A 69 -2.75 -5.48 0.44
N ALA A 70 -3.97 -5.29 -0.06
CA ALA A 70 -5.08 -6.23 0.15
C ALA A 70 -4.79 -7.63 -0.41
N LEU A 71 -4.18 -7.72 -1.59
CA LEU A 71 -3.76 -9.01 -2.18
C LEU A 71 -2.65 -9.67 -1.33
N TRP A 72 -1.70 -8.88 -0.83
CA TRP A 72 -0.62 -9.34 0.03
C TRP A 72 -1.11 -9.86 1.38
N GLU A 73 -2.05 -9.16 2.01
CA GLU A 73 -2.70 -9.55 3.27
C GLU A 73 -3.57 -10.79 3.09
N THR A 74 -4.31 -10.90 1.97
CA THR A 74 -5.09 -12.10 1.63
C THR A 74 -4.19 -13.35 1.56
N MET A 75 -2.93 -13.17 1.18
CA MET A 75 -1.90 -14.21 1.15
C MET A 75 -1.19 -14.44 2.50
N GLY A 76 -1.70 -13.86 3.58
CA GLY A 76 -1.14 -14.00 4.93
C GLY A 76 0.20 -13.28 5.11
N GLY A 77 0.46 -12.22 4.34
CA GLY A 77 1.65 -11.39 4.50
C GLY A 77 2.96 -11.99 3.97
N LYS A 78 2.89 -13.13 3.27
CA LYS A 78 4.06 -13.85 2.74
C LYS A 78 4.23 -13.75 1.22
N GLY A 79 3.32 -13.05 0.54
CA GLY A 79 3.37 -12.84 -0.91
C GLY A 79 3.04 -14.05 -1.78
N ALA A 80 3.21 -13.91 -3.10
CA ALA A 80 2.85 -14.94 -4.08
C ALA A 80 3.60 -16.28 -3.95
N GLY A 81 4.73 -16.29 -3.24
CA GLY A 81 5.58 -17.47 -3.07
C GLY A 81 5.21 -18.35 -1.88
N ALA A 82 4.15 -18.01 -1.14
CA ALA A 82 3.86 -18.57 0.18
C ALA A 82 2.86 -19.73 0.20
N ILE A 83 2.27 -20.09 -0.95
CA ILE A 83 1.35 -21.23 -0.99
C ILE A 83 2.20 -22.50 -1.05
N ASP A 84 2.24 -23.20 0.07
CA ASP A 84 2.85 -24.51 0.21
C ASP A 84 1.81 -25.57 -0.22
N TYR A 85 1.87 -25.97 -1.49
CA TYR A 85 0.88 -26.87 -2.12
C TYR A 85 1.02 -28.34 -1.68
N GLY A 86 2.00 -28.68 -0.83
CA GLY A 86 2.39 -30.06 -0.53
C GLY A 86 2.23 -30.50 0.93
N LYS A 87 1.58 -29.71 1.81
CA LYS A 87 1.38 -30.14 3.20
C LYS A 87 0.31 -31.22 3.28
N GLU A 88 0.76 -32.47 3.39
CA GLU A 88 -0.06 -33.62 3.73
C GLU A 88 -0.78 -33.38 5.07
N PRO A 89 -2.09 -33.65 5.17
CA PRO A 89 -2.83 -33.50 6.42
C PRO A 89 -2.27 -34.47 7.47
N VAL A 90 -1.72 -33.95 8.56
CA VAL A 90 -1.33 -34.78 9.71
C VAL A 90 -2.51 -34.91 10.67
N ASP A 91 -2.73 -36.13 11.17
CA ASP A 91 -3.89 -36.56 11.97
C ASP A 91 -3.88 -36.03 13.43
N GLY A 92 -3.48 -34.77 13.62
CA GLY A 92 -3.30 -34.22 14.96
C GLY A 92 -3.26 -32.69 14.98
N GLY A 93 -4.44 -32.08 15.08
CA GLY A 93 -4.60 -30.71 15.57
C GLY A 93 -4.89 -29.65 14.50
N GLN A 94 -6.14 -29.18 14.51
CA GLN A 94 -6.70 -28.05 13.76
C GLN A 94 -6.50 -28.10 12.24
N ARG A 95 -7.61 -28.32 11.52
CA ARG A 95 -7.68 -28.22 10.06
C ARG A 95 -6.95 -26.96 9.60
N SER A 96 -5.85 -27.11 8.88
CA SER A 96 -5.34 -26.02 8.05
C SER A 96 -6.51 -25.63 7.14
N ASP A 97 -6.93 -24.36 7.21
CA ASP A 97 -7.99 -23.85 6.36
C ASP A 97 -7.60 -24.16 4.90
N PRO A 98 -8.41 -24.91 4.13
CA PRO A 98 -8.07 -25.23 2.76
C PRO A 98 -7.81 -23.93 2.00
N ILE A 99 -6.75 -23.90 1.19
CA ILE A 99 -6.37 -22.73 0.38
C ILE A 99 -7.63 -22.23 -0.33
N THR A 100 -8.10 -21.05 0.07
CA THR A 100 -9.38 -20.54 -0.41
C THR A 100 -9.23 -20.08 -1.87
N GLU A 101 -10.29 -20.17 -2.67
CA GLU A 101 -10.32 -19.60 -4.04
C GLU A 101 -9.81 -18.15 -4.07
N ARG A 102 -10.16 -17.36 -3.04
CA ARG A 102 -9.66 -15.99 -2.84
C ARG A 102 -8.14 -15.90 -2.75
N GLN A 103 -7.50 -16.85 -2.08
CA GLN A 103 -6.03 -16.93 -1.98
C GLN A 103 -5.40 -17.33 -3.30
N LEU A 104 -6.01 -18.26 -4.06
CA LEU A 104 -5.53 -18.62 -5.40
C LEU A 104 -5.57 -17.42 -6.36
N MET A 105 -6.68 -16.69 -6.38
CA MET A 105 -6.82 -15.47 -7.18
C MET A 105 -5.82 -14.41 -6.74
N ALA A 106 -5.65 -14.19 -5.43
CA ALA A 106 -4.68 -13.23 -4.92
C ALA A 106 -3.23 -13.60 -5.29
N ALA A 107 -2.90 -14.89 -5.22
CA ALA A 107 -1.59 -15.39 -5.63
C ALA A 107 -1.34 -15.15 -7.13
N ASP A 108 -2.32 -15.41 -8.00
CA ASP A 108 -2.17 -15.15 -9.42
C ASP A 108 -1.98 -13.64 -9.71
N GLU A 109 -2.78 -12.78 -9.09
CA GLU A 109 -2.64 -11.33 -9.22
C GLU A 109 -1.26 -10.83 -8.76
N LEU A 110 -0.74 -11.34 -7.63
CA LEU A 110 0.60 -11.00 -7.18
C LEU A 110 1.69 -11.54 -8.12
N ARG A 111 1.49 -12.69 -8.78
CA ARG A 111 2.39 -13.19 -9.83
C ARG A 111 2.34 -12.29 -11.08
N ARG A 112 1.15 -11.83 -11.49
CA ARG A 112 0.98 -10.86 -12.58
C ARG A 112 1.70 -9.55 -12.26
N ALA A 113 1.55 -9.04 -11.04
CA ALA A 113 2.27 -7.86 -10.56
C ALA A 113 3.79 -8.05 -10.63
N ARG A 114 4.32 -9.19 -10.14
CA ARG A 114 5.75 -9.52 -10.23
C ARG A 114 6.25 -9.55 -11.67
N ARG A 115 5.51 -10.16 -12.59
CA ARG A 115 5.85 -10.18 -14.02
C ARG A 115 5.82 -8.77 -14.63
N ARG A 116 4.84 -7.94 -14.27
CA ARG A 116 4.68 -6.57 -14.80
C ARG A 116 5.83 -5.65 -14.41
N LEU A 117 6.36 -5.78 -13.19
CA LEU A 117 7.46 -4.96 -12.69
C LEU A 117 8.83 -5.36 -13.26
N ARG A 118 8.95 -6.59 -13.81
CA ARG A 118 10.11 -7.19 -14.49
C ARG A 118 11.36 -7.38 -13.63
N ASP A 119 11.69 -6.40 -12.79
CA ASP A 119 12.83 -6.40 -11.89
C ASP A 119 12.43 -6.95 -10.49
N PRO A 120 13.12 -7.97 -9.96
CA PRO A 120 12.91 -8.48 -8.61
C PRO A 120 13.04 -7.42 -7.51
N ASP A 121 13.93 -6.45 -7.63
CA ASP A 121 14.15 -5.43 -6.61
C ASP A 121 13.02 -4.40 -6.59
N ARG A 122 12.44 -4.09 -7.75
CA ARG A 122 11.20 -3.30 -7.86
C ARG A 122 10.03 -4.00 -7.16
N TYR A 123 9.89 -5.31 -7.37
CA TYR A 123 8.85 -6.09 -6.68
C TYR A 123 9.08 -6.13 -5.17
N ARG A 124 10.31 -6.38 -4.71
CA ARG A 124 10.68 -6.37 -3.28
C ARG A 124 10.40 -5.01 -2.63
N LEU A 125 10.67 -3.91 -3.33
CA LEU A 125 10.38 -2.56 -2.85
C LEU A 125 8.87 -2.38 -2.59
N VAL A 126 8.03 -2.83 -3.52
CA VAL A 126 6.57 -2.77 -3.37
C VAL A 126 6.10 -3.68 -2.24
N CYS A 127 6.64 -4.90 -2.10
CA CYS A 127 6.34 -5.78 -0.96
C CYS A 127 6.64 -5.10 0.38
N ARG A 128 7.85 -4.55 0.54
CA ARG A 128 8.25 -3.87 1.79
C ARG A 128 7.34 -2.69 2.12
N ILE A 129 7.04 -1.84 1.14
CA ILE A 129 6.29 -0.61 1.40
C ILE A 129 4.78 -0.86 1.49
N CYS A 130 4.21 -1.54 0.50
CA CYS A 130 2.76 -1.69 0.34
C CYS A 130 2.22 -2.97 1.02
N GLY A 131 3.05 -4.01 1.15
CA GLY A 131 2.65 -5.25 1.83
C GLY A 131 3.03 -5.25 3.31
N GLU A 132 4.28 -4.93 3.64
CA GLU A 132 4.80 -4.98 5.02
C GLU A 132 4.67 -3.64 5.77
N GLY A 133 4.34 -2.54 5.07
CA GLY A 133 4.12 -1.23 5.70
C GLY A 133 5.39 -0.43 6.01
N TYR A 134 6.54 -0.76 5.43
CA TYR A 134 7.79 -0.03 5.70
C TYR A 134 7.69 1.45 5.34
N ALA A 135 8.21 2.28 6.21
CA ALA A 135 8.44 3.69 5.97
C ALA A 135 9.73 3.91 5.15
N LEU A 136 9.79 4.99 4.37
CA LEU A 136 10.99 5.31 3.56
C LEU A 136 12.28 5.44 4.39
N HIS A 137 12.17 5.82 5.66
CA HIS A 137 13.34 5.97 6.52
C HIS A 137 13.93 4.64 7.01
N GLU A 138 13.15 3.56 6.94
CA GLU A 138 13.56 2.20 7.29
C GLU A 138 14.27 1.52 6.13
N LEU A 139 14.01 1.94 4.88
CA LEU A 139 14.68 1.43 3.68
C LEU A 139 16.11 1.95 3.48
N GLY A 140 16.46 3.07 4.10
CA GLY A 140 17.79 3.64 3.94
C GLY A 140 18.00 4.92 4.73
N ARG A 141 19.26 5.17 5.11
CA ARG A 141 19.62 6.32 5.97
C ARG A 141 19.80 7.62 5.18
N SER A 142 20.24 7.55 3.92
CA SER A 142 20.58 8.74 3.12
C SER A 142 19.35 9.43 2.51
N ARG A 143 19.39 10.77 2.43
CA ARG A 143 18.31 11.56 1.79
C ARG A 143 18.13 11.19 0.31
N ARG A 144 19.24 10.96 -0.40
CA ARG A 144 19.24 10.56 -1.82
C ARG A 144 18.61 9.19 -2.02
N GLY A 145 18.91 8.22 -1.17
CA GLY A 145 18.32 6.88 -1.23
C GLY A 145 16.81 6.89 -1.02
N LYS A 146 16.32 7.68 -0.03
CA LYS A 146 14.87 7.84 0.21
C LYS A 146 14.14 8.45 -0.99
N LEU A 147 14.76 9.44 -1.65
CA LEU A 147 14.18 10.05 -2.84
C LEU A 147 14.15 9.08 -4.02
N ALA A 148 15.23 8.32 -4.22
CA ALA A 148 15.30 7.29 -5.24
C ALA A 148 14.20 6.23 -5.02
N ALA A 149 14.10 5.68 -3.80
CA ALA A 149 13.05 4.72 -3.43
C ALA A 149 11.63 5.28 -3.65
N ALA A 150 11.39 6.55 -3.31
CA ALA A 150 10.09 7.18 -3.52
C ALA A 150 9.75 7.47 -5.00
N ASN A 151 10.75 7.66 -5.86
CA ASN A 151 10.56 7.80 -7.31
C ASN A 151 10.35 6.42 -7.94
N GLU A 152 11.11 5.41 -7.50
CA GLU A 152 10.97 4.04 -7.98
C GLU A 152 9.62 3.46 -7.61
N LEU A 153 9.17 3.65 -6.36
CA LEU A 153 7.84 3.24 -5.92
C LEU A 153 6.74 3.84 -6.81
N ARG A 154 6.83 5.11 -7.18
CA ARG A 154 5.86 5.76 -8.09
C ARG A 154 5.79 5.04 -9.44
N SER A 155 6.96 4.82 -10.06
CA SER A 155 7.06 4.10 -11.32
C SER A 155 6.46 2.69 -11.22
N CYS A 156 6.72 1.98 -10.13
CA CYS A 156 6.10 0.67 -9.89
C CYS A 156 4.58 0.76 -9.75
N LEU A 157 4.06 1.75 -9.01
CA LEU A 157 2.63 1.93 -8.82
C LEU A 157 1.92 2.35 -10.11
N ASP A 158 2.57 3.10 -11.00
CA ASP A 158 2.06 3.38 -12.35
C ASP A 158 1.93 2.10 -13.17
N ASP A 159 2.97 1.25 -13.16
CA ASP A 159 2.97 -0.04 -13.84
C ASP A 159 1.84 -0.96 -13.34
N LEU A 160 1.56 -0.93 -12.02
CA LEU A 160 0.50 -1.71 -11.39
C LEU A 160 -0.90 -1.11 -11.61
N ALA A 161 -1.01 0.23 -11.63
CA ALA A 161 -2.25 0.91 -11.96
C ALA A 161 -2.68 0.57 -13.40
N ASP A 162 -1.73 0.56 -14.33
CA ASP A 162 -1.93 0.11 -15.71
C ASP A 162 -2.37 -1.36 -15.77
N LEU A 163 -1.68 -2.25 -15.04
CA LEU A 163 -2.00 -3.69 -15.01
C LEU A 163 -3.44 -3.96 -14.58
N TRP A 164 -3.93 -3.20 -13.61
CA TRP A 164 -5.25 -3.40 -13.02
C TRP A 164 -6.34 -2.50 -13.60
N GLY A 165 -6.02 -1.68 -14.61
CA GLY A 165 -6.98 -0.77 -15.23
C GLY A 165 -7.52 0.29 -14.28
N VAL A 166 -6.77 0.59 -13.21
CA VAL A 166 -7.11 1.65 -12.24
C VAL A 166 -6.59 3.02 -12.67
N ALA A 167 -5.96 3.09 -13.85
CA ALA A 167 -5.39 4.29 -14.40
C ALA A 167 -6.44 5.38 -14.65
N THR A 168 -6.26 6.52 -13.98
CA THR A 168 -6.85 7.80 -14.37
C THR A 168 -5.94 8.50 -15.38
N HIS A 169 -6.58 9.22 -16.30
CA HIS A 169 -6.01 9.96 -17.43
C HIS A 169 -4.61 10.55 -17.14
N ARG A 170 -3.55 9.97 -17.74
CA ARG A 170 -2.17 10.48 -17.62
C ARG A 170 -2.07 11.90 -18.21
N PRO A 171 -1.68 12.94 -17.46
CA PRO A 171 -1.04 14.08 -18.07
C PRO A 171 0.39 13.68 -18.42
N ASN A 172 0.65 13.60 -19.72
CA ASN A 172 1.91 13.24 -20.33
C ASN A 172 3.12 13.93 -19.64
N PRO A 173 4.13 13.20 -19.13
CA PRO A 173 5.28 13.81 -18.42
C PRO A 173 6.09 14.77 -19.29
N HIS A 174 5.98 14.66 -20.62
CA HIS A 174 6.62 15.56 -21.58
C HIS A 174 5.95 16.96 -21.64
N MET A 175 4.71 17.13 -21.17
CA MET A 175 4.01 18.43 -21.18
C MET A 175 4.40 19.36 -20.03
N ARG A 176 5.10 18.87 -19.00
CA ARG A 176 5.50 19.70 -17.84
C ARG A 176 6.74 20.58 -18.09
N ARG A 177 7.45 20.37 -19.20
CA ARG A 177 8.61 21.21 -19.58
C ARG A 177 8.25 22.37 -20.52
N ALA A 178 7.02 22.43 -21.04
CA ALA A 178 6.59 23.43 -22.01
C ALA A 178 5.84 24.64 -21.43
N LYS A 179 5.71 24.77 -20.10
CA LYS A 179 4.97 25.88 -19.46
C LYS A 179 5.81 26.66 -18.44
N LYS A 180 7.09 26.88 -18.74
CA LYS A 180 7.96 27.67 -17.88
C LYS A 180 8.92 28.53 -18.70
N GLU A 181 8.37 29.27 -19.65
CA GLU A 181 9.00 30.41 -20.33
C GLU A 181 7.87 31.37 -20.66
N GLU A 182 7.54 32.22 -19.68
CA GLU A 182 6.93 33.54 -19.85
C GLU A 182 7.47 34.44 -18.73
#